data_AF-A0A9N7LNV2-F1
#
_entry.id   AF-A0A9N7LNV2-F1
#
_cell.length_a   1.000
_cell.length_b   1.000
_cell.length_c   1.000
_cell.angle_alpha   90.00
_cell.angle_beta   90.00
_cell.angle_gamma   90.00
#
_symmetry.space_group_name_H-M   'P 1'
#
loop_
_entity.id
_entity.type
_entity.pdbx_description
1 polymer ?
#
loop_
_entity_poly.entity_id
_entity_poly.type
_entity_poly.pdbx_seq_one_letter_code
_entity_poly.pdbx_strand_id
1 'polypeptide(L)'
;MAAYEAFHAQAASAIRGGDALLSAADAAQITGGPNAPVITDGPFAEGAEVAGGYYVFETENLDEVLELARAIPAAKYGAVEVWPMAGPGLPTQPLQGSNWIALLLEPPERAVAPGTPEWEAMAAQHQQFGAAASEHIKAGAGLHPPSTATTVRVRDGQVLITDGPYVEGAEVANGYYVLSAADRDEAVKLASMIPASTVLVRGLAGVSGL
;
A
#
# COMPACT_ATOMS: atom_id res chain seq x y z
N MET A 1 2.07 4.25 20.40
CA MET A 1 1.29 3.01 20.63
C MET A 1 -0.10 3.31 21.16
N ALA A 2 -0.28 3.85 22.38
CA ALA A 2 -1.63 4.11 22.95
C ALA A 2 -2.64 4.83 22.01
N ALA A 3 -2.21 5.85 21.26
CA ALA A 3 -3.10 6.54 20.31
C ALA A 3 -3.54 5.66 19.14
N TYR A 4 -2.68 4.75 18.68
CA TYR A 4 -3.01 3.77 17.64
C TYR A 4 -3.91 2.66 18.18
N GLU A 5 -3.65 2.17 19.40
CA GLU A 5 -4.52 1.19 20.07
C GLU A 5 -5.94 1.74 20.26
N ALA A 6 -6.07 3.00 20.69
CA ALA A 6 -7.37 3.67 20.81
C ALA A 6 -8.07 3.81 19.45
N PHE A 7 -7.34 4.18 18.40
CA PHE A 7 -7.86 4.22 17.04
C PHE A 7 -8.33 2.84 16.57
N HIS A 8 -7.54 1.79 16.78
CA HIS A 8 -7.90 0.41 16.42
C HIS A 8 -9.16 -0.05 17.13
N ALA A 9 -9.30 0.25 18.43
CA ALA A 9 -10.52 -0.06 19.18
C ALA A 9 -11.75 0.67 18.61
N GLN A 10 -11.61 1.94 18.23
CA GLN A 10 -12.68 2.73 17.62
C GLN A 10 -13.07 2.22 16.23
N ALA A 11 -12.09 1.84 15.41
CA ALA A 11 -12.25 1.50 13.99
C ALA A 11 -12.33 -0.01 13.72
N ALA A 12 -12.37 -0.85 14.77
CA ALA A 12 -12.22 -2.30 14.67
C ALA A 12 -13.15 -2.96 13.65
N SER A 13 -14.40 -2.49 13.52
CA SER A 13 -15.38 -3.04 12.58
C SER A 13 -15.08 -2.73 11.11
N ALA A 14 -14.31 -1.68 10.83
CA ALA A 14 -13.96 -1.25 9.48
C ALA A 14 -12.57 -1.73 9.04
N ILE A 15 -11.65 -1.95 9.99
CA ILE A 15 -10.29 -2.40 9.66
C ILE A 15 -10.33 -3.84 9.11
N ARG A 16 -9.61 -4.06 8.01
CA ARG A 16 -9.38 -5.38 7.42
C ARG A 16 -7.92 -5.81 7.41
N GLY A 17 -7.01 -4.91 7.75
CA GLY A 17 -5.59 -5.17 7.86
C GLY A 17 -4.79 -3.88 7.84
N GLY A 18 -3.52 -3.98 8.18
CA GLY A 18 -2.62 -2.82 8.20
C GLY A 18 -1.56 -2.99 9.27
N ASP A 19 -0.42 -2.35 9.06
CA ASP A 19 0.64 -2.32 10.06
C ASP A 19 1.55 -1.11 9.83
N ALA A 20 2.37 -0.81 10.83
CA ALA A 20 3.50 0.08 10.67
C ALA A 20 4.56 -0.55 9.76
N LEU A 21 5.24 0.30 9.00
CA LEU A 21 6.34 -0.12 8.14
C LEU A 21 7.67 0.10 8.86
N LEU A 22 8.65 -0.77 8.57
CA LEU A 22 10.03 -0.56 8.99
C LEU A 22 10.63 0.70 8.35
N SER A 23 11.87 1.02 8.70
CA SER A 23 12.56 2.21 8.19
C SER A 23 12.57 2.23 6.66
N ALA A 24 12.41 3.41 6.07
CA ALA A 24 12.57 3.58 4.62
C ALA A 24 14.00 3.23 4.15
N ALA A 25 14.99 3.26 5.04
CA ALA A 25 16.35 2.81 4.76
C ALA A 25 16.45 1.29 4.51
N ASP A 26 15.48 0.50 4.99
CA ASP A 26 15.47 -0.96 4.83
C ASP A 26 14.73 -1.40 3.54
N ALA A 27 14.20 -0.44 2.78
CA ALA A 27 13.44 -0.70 1.57
C ALA A 27 14.32 -1.19 0.41
N ALA A 28 13.68 -1.89 -0.53
CA ALA A 28 14.24 -2.22 -1.84
C ALA A 28 13.31 -1.69 -2.93
N GLN A 29 13.87 -1.10 -3.98
CA GLN A 29 13.15 -0.70 -5.18
C GLN A 29 13.53 -1.66 -6.30
N ILE A 30 12.53 -2.15 -7.01
CA ILE A 30 12.69 -3.07 -8.13
C ILE A 30 12.11 -2.38 -9.37
N THR A 31 12.92 -2.23 -10.41
CA THR A 31 12.50 -1.64 -11.70
C THR A 31 12.75 -2.63 -12.85
N GLY A 32 12.27 -2.32 -14.06
CA GLY A 32 12.49 -3.17 -15.26
C GLY A 32 11.49 -4.32 -15.41
N GLY A 33 10.57 -4.48 -14.45
CA GLY A 33 9.53 -5.51 -14.45
C GLY A 33 10.07 -6.94 -14.30
N PRO A 34 9.18 -7.95 -14.35
CA PRO A 34 9.52 -9.33 -13.99
C PRO A 34 10.46 -10.05 -14.97
N ASN A 35 10.63 -9.50 -16.18
CA ASN A 35 11.50 -10.11 -17.19
C ASN A 35 12.97 -9.67 -17.06
N ALA A 36 13.22 -8.51 -16.44
CA ALA A 36 14.56 -7.94 -16.29
C ALA A 36 14.65 -7.08 -15.02
N PRO A 37 14.42 -7.66 -13.82
CA PRO A 37 14.37 -6.90 -12.58
C PRO A 37 15.73 -6.31 -12.24
N VAL A 38 15.74 -5.01 -11.92
CA VAL A 38 16.89 -4.29 -11.37
C VAL A 38 16.56 -3.91 -9.93
N ILE A 39 17.33 -4.44 -8.99
CA ILE A 39 17.16 -4.21 -7.56
C ILE A 39 18.09 -3.07 -7.14
N THR A 40 17.52 -2.07 -6.49
CA THR A 40 18.24 -0.96 -5.87
C THR A 40 17.91 -0.95 -4.38
N ASP A 41 18.94 -0.92 -3.53
CA ASP A 41 18.75 -0.80 -2.09
C ASP A 41 18.55 0.68 -1.69
N GLY A 42 17.71 0.92 -0.67
CA GLY A 42 17.49 2.25 -0.11
C GLY A 42 18.69 2.81 0.67
N PRO A 43 18.57 4.04 1.22
CA PRO A 43 17.37 4.87 1.23
C PRO A 43 17.15 5.59 -0.11
N PHE A 44 15.91 5.61 -0.57
CA PHE A 44 15.50 6.48 -1.67
C PHE A 44 15.29 7.89 -1.11
N ALA A 45 15.91 8.89 -1.73
CA ALA A 45 15.77 10.30 -1.33
C ALA A 45 14.40 10.88 -1.74
N GLU A 46 13.33 10.10 -1.56
CA GLU A 46 12.00 10.45 -2.04
C GLU A 46 11.27 11.32 -1.03
N GLY A 47 11.15 12.60 -1.38
CA GLY A 47 10.22 13.53 -0.75
C GLY A 47 10.57 13.99 0.66
N ALA A 48 9.81 14.97 1.15
CA ALA A 48 9.87 15.41 2.55
C ALA A 48 9.15 14.44 3.50
N GLU A 49 8.35 13.51 2.96
CA GLU A 49 7.51 12.57 3.70
C GLU A 49 7.69 11.16 3.14
N VAL A 50 7.71 10.16 4.02
CA VAL A 50 7.75 8.73 3.66
C VAL A 50 6.55 8.03 4.27
N ALA A 51 6.00 7.02 3.56
CA ALA A 51 4.94 6.20 4.13
C ALA A 51 5.44 5.52 5.43
N GLY A 52 4.70 5.65 6.53
CA GLY A 52 5.05 5.03 7.81
C GLY A 52 4.23 3.79 8.17
N GLY A 53 3.18 3.51 7.40
CA GLY A 53 2.16 2.52 7.69
C GLY A 53 1.13 2.49 6.58
N TYR A 54 0.26 1.49 6.61
CA TYR A 54 -0.91 1.43 5.76
C TYR A 54 -2.09 0.82 6.52
N TYR A 55 -3.29 1.06 6.02
CA TYR A 55 -4.51 0.40 6.46
C TYR A 55 -5.33 -0.02 5.25
N VAL A 56 -6.08 -1.09 5.41
CA VAL A 56 -7.18 -1.46 4.53
C VAL A 56 -8.46 -1.34 5.33
N PHE A 57 -9.39 -0.53 4.83
CA PHE A 57 -10.72 -0.37 5.42
C PHE A 57 -11.78 -0.93 4.48
N GLU A 58 -12.83 -1.50 5.07
CA GLU A 58 -14.10 -1.76 4.38
C GLU A 58 -15.14 -0.83 4.99
N THR A 59 -15.66 0.08 4.17
CA THR A 59 -16.67 1.09 4.52
C THR A 59 -17.75 1.13 3.44
N GLU A 60 -18.90 1.72 3.75
CA GLU A 60 -20.00 1.80 2.76
C GLU A 60 -19.74 2.87 1.69
N ASN A 61 -18.94 3.87 2.02
CA ASN A 61 -18.70 5.04 1.18
C ASN A 61 -17.39 5.76 1.53
N LEU A 62 -17.05 6.77 0.72
CA LEU A 62 -15.86 7.60 0.87
C LEU A 62 -15.90 8.42 2.18
N ASP A 63 -17.03 9.00 2.54
CA ASP A 63 -17.14 9.87 3.72
C ASP A 63 -16.78 9.13 5.01
N GLU A 64 -17.23 7.88 5.15
CA GLU A 64 -16.89 7.02 6.30
C GLU A 64 -15.39 6.77 6.41
N VAL A 65 -14.72 6.42 5.32
CA VAL A 65 -13.27 6.18 5.36
C VAL A 65 -12.49 7.48 5.56
N LEU A 66 -13.01 8.64 5.13
CA LEU A 66 -12.39 9.94 5.42
C LEU A 66 -12.50 10.32 6.91
N GLU A 67 -13.58 9.95 7.60
CA GLU A 67 -13.70 10.10 9.05
C GLU A 67 -12.73 9.17 9.81
N LEU A 68 -12.48 7.96 9.29
CA LEU A 68 -11.44 7.08 9.83
C LEU A 68 -10.04 7.65 9.57
N ALA A 69 -9.77 8.12 8.35
CA ALA A 69 -8.47 8.63 7.92
C ALA A 69 -8.01 9.82 8.78
N ARG A 70 -8.91 10.76 9.13
CA ARG A 70 -8.57 11.88 10.03
C ARG A 70 -8.29 11.44 11.48
N ALA A 71 -8.82 10.29 11.90
CA ALA A 71 -8.63 9.76 13.24
C ALA A 71 -7.30 8.99 13.38
N ILE A 72 -6.68 8.60 12.27
CA ILE A 72 -5.36 7.96 12.26
C ILE A 72 -4.33 8.92 12.87
N PRO A 73 -3.56 8.51 13.90
CA PRO A 73 -2.60 9.39 14.56
C PRO A 73 -1.59 10.07 13.62
N ALA A 74 -1.19 9.40 12.53
CA ALA A 74 -0.27 9.92 11.53
C ALA A 74 -0.79 11.18 10.81
N ALA A 75 -2.11 11.36 10.67
CA ALA A 75 -2.69 12.52 10.01
C ALA A 75 -2.33 13.85 10.71
N LYS A 76 -1.93 13.81 11.98
CA LYS A 76 -1.51 14.99 12.77
C LYS A 76 -0.09 15.47 12.48
N TYR A 77 0.74 14.60 11.91
CA TYR A 77 2.17 14.85 11.70
C TYR A 77 2.58 14.80 10.22
N GLY A 78 1.74 14.20 9.37
CA GLY A 78 1.94 14.11 7.93
C GLY A 78 0.61 14.10 7.19
N ALA A 79 0.44 13.11 6.32
CA ALA A 79 -0.79 12.88 5.55
C ALA A 79 -1.25 11.42 5.63
N VAL A 80 -2.52 11.21 5.34
CA VAL A 80 -3.10 9.91 5.00
C VAL A 80 -3.69 10.04 3.60
N GLU A 81 -3.20 9.24 2.66
CA GLU A 81 -3.87 9.07 1.39
C GLU A 81 -4.88 7.93 1.48
N VAL A 82 -6.09 8.19 1.02
CA VAL A 82 -7.16 7.22 0.90
C VAL A 82 -7.31 6.86 -0.57
N TRP A 83 -7.14 5.58 -0.89
CA TRP A 83 -7.21 5.05 -2.24
C TRP A 83 -8.34 4.01 -2.33
N PRO A 84 -9.34 4.20 -3.20
CA PRO A 84 -10.31 3.15 -3.49
C PRO A 84 -9.62 1.91 -4.10
N MET A 85 -10.03 0.72 -3.66
CA MET A 85 -9.45 -0.56 -4.10
C MET A 85 -10.36 -1.31 -5.05
N ALA A 86 -9.75 -2.01 -6.01
CA ALA A 86 -10.42 -2.94 -6.90
C ALA A 86 -10.11 -4.40 -6.48
N GLY A 87 -11.07 -5.03 -5.80
CA GLY A 87 -11.01 -6.43 -5.36
C GLY A 87 -10.50 -6.63 -3.92
N PRO A 88 -10.97 -7.67 -3.19
CA PRO A 88 -10.67 -7.84 -1.78
C PRO A 88 -9.54 -8.86 -1.56
N GLY A 89 -8.29 -8.54 -1.92
CA GLY A 89 -7.17 -9.31 -1.36
C GLY A 89 -6.91 -8.84 0.06
N LEU A 90 -7.72 -9.32 0.99
CA LEU A 90 -7.63 -9.01 2.41
C LEU A 90 -6.82 -10.10 3.13
N PRO A 91 -6.07 -9.75 4.18
CA PRO A 91 -5.44 -10.76 5.02
C PRO A 91 -6.49 -11.61 5.73
N THR A 92 -6.24 -12.92 5.78
CA THR A 92 -7.08 -13.89 6.49
C THR A 92 -6.56 -14.22 7.89
N GLN A 93 -5.38 -13.70 8.24
CA GLN A 93 -4.70 -13.87 9.51
C GLN A 93 -4.00 -12.56 9.87
N PRO A 94 -3.78 -12.28 11.17
CA PRO A 94 -3.04 -11.10 11.58
C PRO A 94 -1.63 -11.04 10.97
N LEU A 95 -1.24 -9.85 10.57
CA LEU A 95 0.05 -9.56 9.98
C LEU A 95 1.15 -9.58 11.05
N GLN A 96 2.33 -10.03 10.63
CA GLN A 96 3.49 -10.27 11.50
C GLN A 96 4.73 -9.58 10.95
N GLY A 97 5.79 -9.49 11.76
CA GLY A 97 7.08 -8.91 11.33
C GLY A 97 7.81 -9.68 10.22
N SER A 98 7.35 -10.88 9.87
CA SER A 98 7.81 -11.65 8.69
C SER A 98 7.04 -11.30 7.41
N ASN A 99 6.13 -10.32 7.47
CA ASN A 99 5.39 -9.86 6.31
C ASN A 99 6.02 -8.58 5.75
N TRP A 100 5.87 -8.40 4.44
CA TRP A 100 6.45 -7.34 3.66
C TRP A 100 5.38 -6.73 2.78
N ILE A 101 5.27 -5.41 2.73
CA ILE A 101 4.44 -4.74 1.72
C ILE A 101 5.27 -4.49 0.47
N ALA A 102 4.69 -4.78 -0.69
CA ALA A 102 5.18 -4.40 -2.00
C ALA A 102 4.19 -3.38 -2.57
N LEU A 103 4.58 -2.11 -2.65
CA LEU A 103 3.80 -1.05 -3.30
C LEU A 103 4.14 -1.02 -4.79
N LEU A 104 3.12 -1.07 -5.64
CA LEU A 104 3.26 -1.09 -7.09
C LEU A 104 3.09 0.33 -7.59
N LEU A 105 4.10 0.83 -8.28
CA LEU A 105 4.18 2.18 -8.79
C LEU A 105 4.18 2.13 -10.32
N GLU A 106 3.35 2.98 -10.91
CA GLU A 106 3.23 3.14 -12.37
C GLU A 106 3.29 4.62 -12.74
N PRO A 107 3.84 4.98 -13.91
CA PRO A 107 3.61 6.29 -14.50
C PRO A 107 2.11 6.64 -14.55
N PRO A 108 1.69 7.89 -14.24
CA PRO A 108 0.28 8.26 -14.20
C PRO A 108 -0.52 7.90 -15.47
N GLU A 109 0.10 7.95 -16.65
CA GLU A 109 -0.49 7.57 -17.93
C GLU A 109 -0.77 6.07 -18.09
N ARG A 110 -0.18 5.23 -17.21
CA ARG A 110 -0.42 3.78 -17.13
C ARG A 110 -1.41 3.40 -16.03
N ALA A 111 -1.91 4.35 -15.26
CA ALA A 111 -2.99 4.07 -14.30
C ALA A 111 -4.29 3.78 -15.06
N VAL A 112 -4.75 2.54 -14.99
CA VAL A 112 -5.94 2.08 -15.73
C VAL A 112 -7.12 1.93 -14.78
N ALA A 113 -8.28 2.44 -15.19
CA ALA A 113 -9.51 2.26 -14.44
C ALA A 113 -9.94 0.78 -14.41
N PRO A 114 -10.41 0.26 -13.27
CA PRO A 114 -10.94 -1.10 -13.19
C PRO A 114 -12.09 -1.36 -14.18
N GLY A 115 -12.07 -2.53 -14.82
CA GLY A 115 -13.12 -3.00 -15.73
C GLY A 115 -12.93 -2.62 -17.21
N THR A 116 -11.80 -2.01 -17.60
CA THR A 116 -11.45 -1.82 -19.02
C THR A 116 -10.68 -3.02 -19.59
N PRO A 117 -10.57 -3.18 -20.92
CA PRO A 117 -9.74 -4.22 -21.53
C PRO A 117 -8.26 -4.16 -21.13
N GLU A 118 -7.70 -2.95 -20.99
CA GLU A 118 -6.33 -2.76 -20.52
C GLU A 118 -6.17 -3.23 -19.07
N TRP A 119 -7.19 -2.99 -18.22
CA TRP A 119 -7.22 -3.49 -16.85
C TRP A 119 -7.29 -5.02 -16.84
N GLU A 120 -8.10 -5.64 -17.69
CA GLU A 120 -8.20 -7.10 -17.78
C GLU A 120 -6.88 -7.74 -18.22
N ALA A 121 -6.16 -7.10 -19.16
CA ALA A 121 -4.85 -7.56 -19.60
C ALA A 121 -3.79 -7.46 -18.48
N MET A 122 -3.80 -6.37 -17.71
CA MET A 122 -2.95 -6.21 -16.52
C MET A 122 -3.33 -7.23 -15.44
N ALA A 123 -4.63 -7.38 -15.15
CA ALA A 123 -5.15 -8.32 -14.16
C ALA A 123 -4.78 -9.77 -14.49
N ALA A 124 -4.74 -10.15 -15.78
CA ALA A 124 -4.29 -11.47 -16.20
C ALA A 124 -2.82 -11.74 -15.85
N GLN A 125 -1.95 -10.72 -15.95
CA GLN A 125 -0.55 -10.85 -15.51
C GLN A 125 -0.47 -11.01 -13.98
N HIS A 126 -1.26 -10.23 -13.24
CA HIS A 126 -1.35 -10.37 -11.78
C HIS A 126 -1.92 -11.72 -11.35
N GLN A 127 -2.84 -12.31 -12.12
CA GLN A 127 -3.36 -13.66 -11.86
C GLN A 127 -2.26 -14.72 -12.01
N GLN A 128 -1.36 -14.58 -12.99
CA GLN A 128 -0.22 -15.47 -13.17
C GLN A 128 0.75 -15.38 -11.98
N PHE A 129 1.09 -14.16 -11.55
CA PHE A 129 1.87 -13.95 -10.32
C PHE A 129 1.17 -14.55 -9.11
N GLY A 130 -0.13 -14.29 -8.95
CA GLY A 130 -0.96 -14.82 -7.87
C GLY A 130 -0.93 -16.35 -7.78
N ALA A 131 -0.98 -17.03 -8.93
CA ALA A 131 -0.86 -18.49 -8.98
C ALA A 131 0.57 -18.96 -8.59
N ALA A 132 1.60 -18.29 -9.09
CA ALA A 132 3.00 -18.65 -8.86
C ALA A 132 3.48 -18.40 -7.41
N ALA A 133 2.90 -17.41 -6.72
CA ALA A 133 3.31 -16.98 -5.38
C ALA A 133 2.20 -17.13 -4.31
N SER A 134 1.15 -17.91 -4.61
CA SER A 134 -0.06 -18.03 -3.77
C SER A 134 0.22 -18.31 -2.28
N GLU A 135 1.19 -19.17 -1.96
CA GLU A 135 1.55 -19.51 -0.58
C GLU A 135 2.15 -18.33 0.20
N HIS A 136 2.75 -17.39 -0.53
CA HIS A 136 3.41 -16.21 0.02
C HIS A 136 2.49 -15.00 0.09
N ILE A 137 1.44 -14.91 -0.73
CA ILE A 137 0.55 -13.75 -0.75
C ILE A 137 -0.41 -13.81 0.44
N LYS A 138 -0.40 -12.76 1.27
CA LYS A 138 -1.32 -12.58 2.40
C LYS A 138 -2.46 -11.63 2.08
N ALA A 139 -2.18 -10.61 1.29
CA ALA A 139 -3.16 -9.61 0.87
C ALA A 139 -2.68 -8.94 -0.43
N GLY A 140 -3.56 -8.23 -1.11
CA GLY A 140 -3.20 -7.38 -2.24
C GLY A 140 -4.40 -6.96 -3.07
N ALA A 141 -4.38 -5.74 -3.57
CA ALA A 141 -5.39 -5.26 -4.49
C ALA A 141 -4.79 -4.26 -5.46
N GLY A 142 -5.43 -4.11 -6.61
CA GLY A 142 -5.21 -2.93 -7.44
C GLY A 142 -5.92 -1.73 -6.82
N LEU A 143 -5.36 -0.55 -7.04
CA LEU A 143 -5.94 0.73 -6.65
C LEU A 143 -6.64 1.36 -7.85
N HIS A 144 -7.66 2.17 -7.58
CA HIS A 144 -8.22 3.03 -8.59
C HIS A 144 -7.21 4.13 -9.00
N PRO A 145 -7.42 4.78 -10.16
CA PRO A 145 -6.51 5.83 -10.65
C PRO A 145 -6.28 6.95 -9.62
N PRO A 146 -5.13 7.65 -9.67
CA PRO A 146 -4.76 8.69 -8.69
C PRO A 146 -5.79 9.83 -8.59
N SER A 147 -6.55 10.10 -9.66
CA SER A 147 -7.65 11.07 -9.64
C SER A 147 -8.80 10.72 -8.69
N THR A 148 -8.83 9.50 -8.16
CA THR A 148 -9.81 9.02 -7.18
C THR A 148 -9.28 9.03 -5.74
N ALA A 149 -7.97 9.27 -5.57
CA ALA A 149 -7.37 9.35 -4.26
C ALA A 149 -7.84 10.61 -3.52
N THR A 150 -7.80 10.58 -2.20
CA THR A 150 -8.06 11.75 -1.36
C THR A 150 -7.02 11.81 -0.25
N THR A 151 -6.42 12.98 -0.06
CA THR A 151 -5.42 13.21 0.98
C THR A 151 -6.05 13.91 2.18
N VAL A 152 -5.80 13.38 3.38
CA VAL A 152 -6.26 13.93 4.66
C VAL A 152 -5.06 14.38 5.49
N ARG A 153 -5.07 15.62 5.95
CA ARG A 153 -4.12 16.19 6.90
C ARG A 153 -4.87 16.83 8.07
N VAL A 154 -4.30 16.74 9.27
CA VAL A 154 -4.83 17.38 10.48
C VAL A 154 -3.77 18.29 11.07
N ARG A 155 -4.04 19.60 11.13
CA ARG A 155 -3.13 20.59 11.68
C ARG A 155 -3.85 21.50 12.65
N ASP A 156 -3.32 21.63 13.86
CA ASP A 156 -3.90 22.47 14.92
C ASP A 156 -5.40 22.18 15.18
N GLY A 157 -5.79 20.90 15.03
CA GLY A 157 -7.17 20.44 15.19
C GLY A 157 -8.09 20.68 13.98
N GLN A 158 -7.59 21.29 12.90
CA GLN A 158 -8.32 21.49 11.65
C GLN A 158 -8.01 20.39 10.65
N VAL A 159 -9.05 19.87 10.00
CA VAL A 159 -8.94 18.85 8.95
C VAL A 159 -8.84 19.54 7.59
N LEU A 160 -7.80 19.22 6.83
CA LEU A 160 -7.64 19.58 5.42
C LEU A 160 -7.80 18.32 4.58
N ILE A 161 -8.73 18.37 3.62
CA ILE A 161 -8.99 17.31 2.66
C ILE A 161 -8.72 17.86 1.27
N THR A 162 -7.91 17.16 0.48
CA THR A 162 -7.57 17.54 -0.89
C THR A 162 -7.72 16.36 -1.84
N ASP A 163 -8.20 16.63 -3.05
CA ASP A 163 -8.30 15.61 -4.09
C ASP A 163 -6.90 15.20 -4.58
N GLY A 164 -6.74 13.91 -4.86
CA GLY A 164 -5.49 13.32 -5.34
C GLY A 164 -4.50 12.92 -4.26
N PRO A 165 -3.39 12.27 -4.67
CA PRO A 165 -2.27 11.93 -3.80
C PRO A 165 -1.50 13.18 -3.31
N TYR A 166 -0.74 13.06 -2.23
CA TYR A 166 0.06 14.17 -1.68
C TYR A 166 1.30 14.48 -2.52
N VAL A 167 1.77 13.55 -3.36
CA VAL A 167 2.89 13.75 -4.27
C VAL A 167 2.44 13.63 -5.72
N GLU A 168 2.66 14.69 -6.50
CA GLU A 168 2.74 14.58 -7.95
C GLU A 168 4.12 14.03 -8.30
N GLY A 169 4.20 12.71 -8.46
CA GLY A 169 5.43 11.97 -8.78
C GLY A 169 5.48 11.53 -10.24
N ALA A 170 6.67 11.13 -10.69
CA ALA A 170 6.83 10.44 -11.97
C ALA A 170 6.11 9.08 -11.99
N GLU A 171 5.86 8.51 -10.81
CA GLU A 171 5.09 7.28 -10.62
C GLU A 171 4.10 7.48 -9.45
N VAL A 172 2.97 6.78 -9.53
CA VAL A 172 1.87 6.82 -8.55
C VAL A 172 1.50 5.41 -8.12
N ALA A 173 0.91 5.27 -6.94
CA ALA A 173 0.42 3.98 -6.47
C ALA A 173 -0.67 3.42 -7.40
N ASN A 174 -0.49 2.18 -7.83
CA ASN A 174 -1.43 1.45 -8.68
C ASN A 174 -1.93 0.15 -8.03
N GLY A 175 -1.25 -0.31 -6.98
CA GLY A 175 -1.59 -1.54 -6.28
C GLY A 175 -0.66 -1.82 -5.12
N TYR A 176 -0.99 -2.84 -4.33
CA TYR A 176 -0.08 -3.38 -3.34
C TYR A 176 -0.23 -4.89 -3.21
N TYR A 177 0.81 -5.54 -2.69
CA TYR A 177 0.74 -6.88 -2.11
C TYR A 177 1.31 -6.87 -0.70
N VAL A 178 0.82 -7.78 0.13
CA VAL A 178 1.49 -8.19 1.37
C VAL A 178 1.99 -9.60 1.16
N LEU A 179 3.30 -9.78 1.31
CA LEU A 179 4.01 -11.02 1.09
C LEU A 179 4.54 -11.56 2.41
N SER A 180 4.54 -12.88 2.57
CA SER A 180 5.24 -13.57 3.65
C SER A 180 6.55 -14.12 3.12
N ALA A 181 7.62 -13.80 3.83
CA ALA A 181 8.97 -14.23 3.50
C ALA A 181 9.76 -14.49 4.79
N ALA A 182 10.68 -15.44 4.75
CA ALA A 182 11.59 -15.75 5.85
C ALA A 182 12.59 -14.61 6.10
N ASP A 183 12.97 -13.89 5.05
CA ASP A 183 13.93 -12.80 5.09
C ASP A 183 13.71 -11.80 3.94
N ARG A 184 14.57 -10.78 3.91
CA ARG A 184 14.57 -9.73 2.89
C ARG A 184 14.84 -10.27 1.49
N ASP A 185 15.74 -11.23 1.35
CA ASP A 185 16.18 -11.73 0.05
C ASP A 185 15.03 -12.50 -0.62
N GLU A 186 14.31 -13.32 0.16
CA GLU A 186 13.09 -13.97 -0.32
C GLU A 186 11.98 -12.95 -0.64
N ALA A 187 11.79 -11.93 0.19
CA ALA A 187 10.80 -10.88 -0.08
C ALA A 187 11.08 -10.14 -1.39
N VAL A 188 12.34 -9.74 -1.63
CA VAL A 188 12.78 -9.07 -2.87
C VAL A 188 12.63 -9.99 -4.06
N LYS A 189 12.99 -11.27 -3.93
CA LYS A 189 12.82 -12.27 -5.00
C LYS A 189 11.35 -12.41 -5.39
N LEU A 190 10.44 -12.57 -4.43
CA LEU A 190 9.00 -12.67 -4.69
C LEU A 190 8.48 -11.38 -5.33
N ALA A 191 8.84 -10.23 -4.78
CA ALA A 191 8.39 -8.94 -5.30
C ALA A 191 8.91 -8.65 -6.71
N SER A 192 10.08 -9.18 -7.09
CA SER A 192 10.63 -9.06 -8.45
C SER A 192 9.79 -9.76 -9.52
N MET A 193 8.88 -10.64 -9.12
CA MET A 193 7.96 -11.33 -10.01
C MET A 193 6.65 -10.56 -10.25
N ILE A 194 6.44 -9.45 -9.53
CA ILE A 194 5.22 -8.64 -9.64
C ILE A 194 5.23 -7.88 -10.98
N PRO A 195 4.14 -7.93 -11.77
CA PRO A 195 4.05 -7.18 -13.03
C PRO A 195 3.73 -5.72 -12.75
N ALA A 196 4.76 -4.92 -12.48
CA ALA A 196 4.69 -3.47 -12.35
C ALA A 196 5.95 -2.79 -12.92
N SER A 197 5.85 -1.51 -13.29
CA SER A 197 7.00 -0.70 -13.71
C SER A 197 8.04 -0.58 -12.59
N THR A 198 7.56 -0.24 -11.39
CA THR A 198 8.36 -0.15 -10.18
C THR A 198 7.65 -0.83 -9.01
N VAL A 199 8.42 -1.55 -8.19
CA VAL A 199 7.94 -2.15 -6.94
C VAL A 199 8.80 -1.65 -5.79
N LEU A 200 8.19 -1.00 -4.80
CA LEU A 200 8.84 -0.61 -3.55
C LEU A 200 8.48 -1.62 -2.46
N VAL A 201 9.46 -2.37 -1.98
CA VAL A 201 9.29 -3.46 -1.01
C VAL A 201 9.82 -3.05 0.35
N ARG A 202 9.04 -3.25 1.41
CA ARG A 202 9.45 -2.93 2.78
C ARG A 202 8.79 -3.83 3.82
N GLY A 203 9.54 -4.17 4.87
CA GLY A 203 9.04 -5.02 5.96
C GLY A 203 7.97 -4.32 6.81
N LEU A 204 7.04 -5.11 7.35
CA LEU A 204 6.09 -4.70 8.37
C LEU A 204 6.73 -4.82 9.76
N ALA A 205 6.29 -3.99 10.70
CA ALA A 205 6.82 -4.01 12.06
C ALA A 205 6.26 -5.17 12.92
N GLY A 206 5.11 -5.73 12.56
CA GLY A 206 4.40 -6.77 13.30
C GLY A 206 3.76 -6.29 14.59
N VAL A 207 3.35 -5.01 14.67
CA VAL A 207 2.96 -4.37 15.94
C VAL A 207 1.47 -4.06 16.04
N SER A 208 0.73 -4.11 14.93
CA SER A 208 -0.69 -3.77 14.91
C SER A 208 -1.59 -4.88 15.46
N GLY A 209 -1.22 -6.15 15.25
CA GLY A 209 -2.09 -7.30 15.55
C GLY A 209 -3.34 -7.39 14.67
N LEU A 210 -3.36 -6.66 13.55
CA LEU A 210 -4.47 -6.57 12.57
C LEU A 210 -4.32 -7.58 11.44
#